data_AF-A0A977PJN6-F1
#
_entry.id   AF-A0A977PJN6-F1
#
_cell.length_a   1.000
_cell.length_b   1.000
_cell.length_c   1.000
_cell.angle_alpha   90.00
_cell.angle_beta   90.00
_cell.angle_gamma   90.00
#
_symmetry.space_group_name_H-M   'P 1'
#
loop_
_entity.id
_entity.type
_entity.pdbx_description
1 polymer ?
#
loop_
_entity_poly.entity_id
_entity_poly.type
_entity_poly.pdbx_seq_one_letter_code
_entity_poly.pdbx_strand_id
1 'polypeptide(L)'
;MKMTVVSLDSFDLPRAGCTTHVASLLMIHLHKKGFEVQDFPRLVRLNPSVPWKTRGNASIAFEVNGEPQEVFEESKHFLRDFMQRVRRGAIAVSEGWLSRDFYLKAVERVVDPRDVKLIVQEKGVLWEGSERALVGALASMSTTLSDVPNFEMLAYRDPDASGRRKCYFHPLFEMLHDHLYPLVHESSGPIICPRGDDPVLYGIRGRNTAAIVSLAKLIVGERPSMAVIFRTNQHSYDPRELEEMYTYDFGKKRVKITEEEIVEIGEDVKLNDYMLFKETGLTKLLRRFMRYNRILLDMEINVINKPNVKSISKMKITRGILVNERAPRCPRCGAPMVSMGRRTLTRRCKRCGYRAMALRKLEIVDMSEVELFPVEGRKLHLEGPYRGTIEKMRRFLCKRLEPGCAVAYGFAHHGL
;
A
#
# COMPACT_ATOMS: atom_id res chain seq x y z
N MET A 1 28.97 7.51 24.45
CA MET A 1 29.14 7.80 23.02
C MET A 1 27.86 8.44 22.54
N LYS A 2 27.95 9.48 21.70
CA LYS A 2 26.75 10.11 21.13
C LYS A 2 26.06 9.14 20.16
N MET A 3 24.74 9.30 20.07
CA MET A 3 23.91 8.61 19.09
C MET A 3 23.83 9.49 17.84
N THR A 4 24.36 8.99 16.74
CA THR A 4 24.37 9.67 15.44
C THR A 4 23.40 8.97 14.51
N VAL A 5 22.55 9.75 13.82
CA VAL A 5 21.64 9.23 12.80
C VAL A 5 22.24 9.53 11.43
N VAL A 6 22.31 8.51 10.58
CA VAL A 6 22.74 8.61 9.18
C VAL A 6 21.55 8.32 8.29
N SER A 7 21.33 9.12 7.26
CA SER A 7 20.29 8.86 6.26
C SER A 7 20.75 9.04 4.82
N LEU A 8 20.15 8.28 3.91
CA LEU A 8 20.52 8.20 2.51
C LEU A 8 19.28 8.09 1.62
N ASP A 9 19.28 8.80 0.50
CA ASP A 9 18.25 8.70 -0.52
C ASP A 9 18.84 8.77 -1.93
N SER A 10 18.17 8.14 -2.88
CA SER A 10 18.39 8.27 -4.33
C SER A 10 19.75 7.78 -4.83
N PHE A 11 20.33 6.77 -4.16
CA PHE A 11 21.55 6.10 -4.57
C PHE A 11 21.31 4.97 -5.60
N ASP A 12 20.15 4.96 -6.25
CA ASP A 12 19.80 3.93 -7.21
C ASP A 12 20.62 4.10 -8.51
N LEU A 13 21.24 3.02 -8.96
CA LEU A 13 21.88 2.87 -10.26
C LEU A 13 21.29 1.66 -10.98
N PRO A 14 20.83 1.82 -12.24
CA PRO A 14 20.55 0.67 -13.08
C PRO A 14 21.75 -0.27 -13.10
N ARG A 15 21.57 -1.52 -12.67
CA ARG A 15 22.59 -2.60 -12.66
C ARG A 15 23.77 -2.47 -11.69
N ALA A 16 23.86 -1.42 -10.87
CA ALA A 16 25.00 -1.24 -9.95
C ALA A 16 24.62 -1.04 -8.47
N GLY A 17 23.35 -0.75 -8.15
CA GLY A 17 22.91 -0.64 -6.75
C GLY A 17 21.52 -0.03 -6.60
N CYS A 18 20.88 -0.27 -5.46
CA CYS A 18 19.72 0.50 -5.00
C CYS A 18 20.04 1.15 -3.66
N THR A 19 19.24 2.13 -3.24
CA THR A 19 19.48 2.90 -2.01
C THR A 19 19.59 1.99 -0.78
N THR A 20 18.76 0.94 -0.67
CA THR A 20 18.83 -0.04 0.42
C THR A 20 20.13 -0.84 0.40
N HIS A 21 20.62 -1.22 -0.79
CA HIS A 21 21.89 -1.95 -0.95
C HIS A 21 23.08 -1.08 -0.54
N VAL A 22 23.14 0.16 -1.02
CA VAL A 22 24.23 1.10 -0.69
C VAL A 22 24.24 1.40 0.81
N ALA A 23 23.09 1.65 1.43
CA ALA A 23 23.00 1.84 2.88
C ALA A 23 23.46 0.60 3.66
N SER A 24 23.13 -0.60 3.17
CA SER A 24 23.57 -1.86 3.79
C SER A 24 25.09 -2.03 3.75
N LEU A 25 25.72 -1.70 2.62
CA LEU A 25 27.18 -1.72 2.49
C LEU A 25 27.85 -0.66 3.37
N LEU A 26 27.25 0.55 3.47
CA LEU A 26 27.75 1.61 4.34
C LEU A 26 27.70 1.19 5.82
N MET A 27 26.61 0.55 6.27
CA MET A 27 26.52 0.03 7.65
C MET A 27 27.63 -0.99 7.94
N ILE A 28 27.92 -1.90 7.01
CA ILE A 28 29.03 -2.87 7.15
C ILE A 28 30.38 -2.14 7.23
N HIS A 29 30.58 -1.13 6.38
CA HIS A 29 31.80 -0.34 6.36
C HIS A 29 32.03 0.41 7.67
N LEU A 30 31.01 1.13 8.15
CA LEU A 30 31.04 1.86 9.42
C LEU A 30 31.32 0.91 10.61
N HIS A 31 30.69 -0.27 10.62
CA HIS A 31 30.97 -1.28 11.64
C HIS A 31 32.44 -1.72 11.66
N LYS A 32 33.05 -1.96 10.49
CA LYS A 32 34.49 -2.27 10.39
C LYS A 32 35.40 -1.15 10.88
N LYS A 33 34.91 0.09 10.92
CA LYS A 33 35.61 1.27 11.43
C LYS A 33 35.37 1.52 12.92
N GLY A 34 34.58 0.66 13.59
CA GLY A 34 34.27 0.78 15.01
C GLY A 34 32.96 1.49 15.33
N PHE A 35 32.18 1.90 14.31
CA PHE A 35 30.86 2.50 14.49
C PHE A 35 29.77 1.41 14.44
N GLU A 36 29.25 1.02 15.59
CA GLU A 36 28.19 0.03 15.78
C GLU A 36 26.80 0.59 15.46
N VAL A 37 26.07 -0.13 14.59
CA VAL A 37 24.66 0.12 14.30
C VAL A 37 23.80 -0.33 15.48
N GLN A 38 22.90 0.54 15.96
CA GLN A 38 22.23 0.37 17.26
C GLN A 38 20.88 -0.40 17.19
N ASP A 39 20.13 -0.28 16.08
CA ASP A 39 18.86 -0.99 15.85
C ASP A 39 18.71 -1.27 14.34
N PHE A 40 17.62 -1.93 13.94
CA PHE A 40 17.27 -2.12 12.55
C PHE A 40 17.23 -0.79 11.78
N PRO A 41 17.86 -0.70 10.59
CA PRO A 41 17.72 0.45 9.72
C PRO A 41 16.25 0.66 9.33
N ARG A 42 15.87 1.91 9.11
CA ARG A 42 14.51 2.31 8.72
C ARG A 42 14.44 2.51 7.21
N LEU A 43 13.61 1.72 6.53
CA LEU A 43 13.22 1.90 5.14
C LEU A 43 11.89 2.66 5.09
N VAL A 44 11.97 3.91 4.68
CA VAL A 44 10.85 4.86 4.73
C VAL A 44 10.38 5.16 3.32
N ARG A 45 9.16 4.75 3.00
CA ARG A 45 8.47 5.14 1.76
C ARG A 45 7.92 6.55 1.92
N LEU A 46 8.05 7.38 0.89
CA LEU A 46 7.55 8.76 0.91
C LEU A 46 6.38 8.92 -0.07
N ASN A 47 5.96 10.16 -0.31
CA ASN A 47 4.78 10.46 -1.11
C ASN A 47 4.78 9.74 -2.48
N PRO A 48 3.78 8.88 -2.76
CA PRO A 48 3.69 8.07 -3.98
C PRO A 48 3.29 8.90 -5.21
N SER A 49 2.82 10.13 -5.01
CA SER A 49 2.40 11.05 -6.07
C SER A 49 3.57 11.79 -6.73
N VAL A 50 4.76 11.80 -6.12
CA VAL A 50 5.93 12.55 -6.62
C VAL A 50 6.40 12.02 -7.99
N PRO A 51 6.40 12.83 -9.05
CA PRO A 51 6.55 12.33 -10.43
C PRO A 51 7.99 11.99 -10.83
N TRP A 52 9.00 12.58 -10.18
CA TRP A 52 10.43 12.33 -10.48
C TRP A 52 11.05 11.20 -9.65
N LYS A 53 10.26 10.51 -8.82
CA LYS A 53 10.70 9.34 -8.07
C LYS A 53 10.34 8.07 -8.84
N THR A 54 11.24 7.08 -8.79
CA THR A 54 11.00 5.75 -9.36
C THR A 54 9.92 5.00 -8.55
N ARG A 55 9.39 3.91 -9.12
CA ARG A 55 8.53 2.99 -8.34
C ARG A 55 9.32 2.50 -7.12
N GLY A 56 8.80 2.81 -5.93
CA GLY A 56 9.45 2.45 -4.68
C GLY A 56 10.29 3.56 -4.03
N ASN A 57 9.96 4.84 -4.23
CA ASN A 57 10.47 5.99 -3.46
C ASN A 57 10.79 5.66 -1.97
N ALA A 58 12.01 5.23 -1.67
CA ALA A 58 12.43 4.74 -0.36
C ALA A 58 13.71 5.44 0.05
N SER A 59 13.67 6.05 1.23
CA SER A 59 14.84 6.62 1.90
C SER A 59 15.21 5.75 3.09
N ILE A 60 16.49 5.73 3.43
CA ILE A 60 17.04 4.92 4.52
C ILE A 60 17.53 5.83 5.63
N ALA A 61 17.27 5.47 6.88
CA ALA A 61 17.91 6.07 8.05
C ALA A 61 18.30 5.00 9.06
N PHE A 62 19.43 5.15 9.74
CA PHE A 62 19.89 4.22 10.77
C PHE A 62 20.72 4.94 11.84
N GLU A 63 20.78 4.35 13.02
CA GLU A 63 21.51 4.87 14.18
C GLU A 63 22.87 4.17 14.29
N VAL A 64 23.92 4.94 14.55
CA VAL A 64 25.26 4.44 14.91
C VAL A 64 25.77 5.16 16.15
N ASN A 65 26.65 4.51 16.91
CA ASN A 65 27.46 5.22 17.90
C ASN A 65 28.55 6.03 17.18
N GLY A 66 28.98 7.14 17.79
CA GLY A 66 30.09 7.96 17.29
C GLY A 66 29.74 9.44 17.16
N GLU A 67 30.76 10.29 17.03
CA GLU A 67 30.56 11.72 16.85
C GLU A 67 30.06 12.02 15.41
N PRO A 68 29.05 12.88 15.23
CA PRO A 68 28.44 13.14 13.92
C PRO A 68 29.44 13.51 12.82
N GLN A 69 30.45 14.33 13.14
CA GLN A 69 31.46 14.77 12.18
C GLN A 69 32.33 13.61 11.68
N GLU A 70 32.75 12.71 12.57
CA GLU A 70 33.59 11.55 12.21
C GLU A 70 32.79 10.56 11.35
N VAL A 71 31.56 10.26 11.77
CA VAL A 71 30.65 9.40 11.01
C VAL A 71 30.36 9.97 9.63
N PHE A 72 30.16 11.30 9.54
CA PHE A 72 29.91 11.99 8.28
C PHE A 72 31.12 11.91 7.33
N GLU A 73 32.33 12.20 7.81
CA GLU A 73 33.54 12.13 6.99
C GLU A 73 33.83 10.71 6.50
N GLU A 74 33.69 9.70 7.35
CA GLU A 74 33.87 8.29 6.96
C GLU A 74 32.80 7.84 5.96
N SER A 75 31.55 8.25 6.17
CA SER A 75 30.45 7.94 5.24
C SER A 75 30.65 8.61 3.88
N LYS A 76 31.08 9.88 3.86
CA LYS A 76 31.45 10.59 2.63
C LYS A 76 32.58 9.89 1.90
N HIS A 77 33.62 9.48 2.63
CA HIS A 77 34.76 8.77 2.05
C HIS A 77 34.31 7.47 1.35
N PHE A 78 33.49 6.66 2.01
CA PHE A 78 32.92 5.45 1.44
C PHE A 78 32.03 5.73 0.21
N LEU A 79 31.20 6.76 0.28
CA LEU A 79 30.23 7.08 -0.77
C LEU A 79 30.82 7.86 -1.95
N ARG A 80 32.08 8.30 -1.90
CA ARG A 80 32.69 9.16 -2.93
C ARG A 80 32.50 8.62 -4.35
N ASP A 81 32.81 7.35 -4.57
CA ASP A 81 32.71 6.73 -5.89
C ASP A 81 31.23 6.53 -6.32
N PHE A 82 30.35 6.27 -5.35
CA PHE A 82 28.91 6.23 -5.58
C PHE A 82 28.39 7.61 -5.98
N MET A 83 28.77 8.68 -5.29
CA MET A 83 28.31 10.04 -5.61
C MET A 83 28.82 10.53 -6.96
N GLN A 84 30.05 10.14 -7.35
CA GLN A 84 30.58 10.45 -8.69
C GLN A 84 29.76 9.78 -9.81
N ARG A 85 29.33 8.53 -9.60
CA ARG A 85 28.48 7.78 -10.55
C ARG A 85 27.00 8.19 -10.45
N VAL A 86 26.53 8.48 -9.23
CA VAL A 86 25.15 8.82 -8.86
C VAL A 86 25.07 10.27 -8.44
N ARG A 87 25.03 11.17 -9.42
CA ARG A 87 24.93 12.63 -9.21
C ARG A 87 23.61 13.10 -8.58
N ARG A 88 22.73 12.18 -8.19
CA ARG A 88 21.39 12.45 -7.65
C ARG A 88 21.20 12.01 -6.20
N GLY A 89 22.16 11.30 -5.60
CA GLY A 89 22.05 10.83 -4.23
C GLY A 89 22.31 11.94 -3.21
N ALA A 90 21.91 11.71 -1.96
CA ALA A 90 22.32 12.56 -0.83
C ALA A 90 22.45 11.75 0.45
N ILE A 91 23.44 12.11 1.26
CA ILE A 91 23.62 11.65 2.63
C ILE A 91 23.40 12.81 3.60
N ALA A 92 22.76 12.53 4.72
CA ALA A 92 22.63 13.46 5.84
C ALA A 92 23.01 12.75 7.15
N VAL A 93 23.63 13.49 8.07
CA VAL A 93 24.09 13.00 9.37
C VAL A 93 23.73 14.03 10.45
N SER A 94 23.14 13.59 11.55
CA SER A 94 22.73 14.45 12.66
C SER A 94 22.99 13.81 14.02
N GLU A 95 23.13 14.65 15.04
CA GLU A 95 23.05 14.21 16.43
C GLU A 95 21.57 13.90 16.76
N GLY A 96 21.23 12.61 16.82
CA GLY A 96 19.86 12.15 17.04
C GLY A 96 18.88 12.36 15.88
N TRP A 97 17.60 12.01 16.12
CA TRP A 97 16.51 12.08 15.15
C TRP A 97 15.93 13.51 15.03
N LEU A 98 15.38 13.84 13.87
CA LEU A 98 14.69 15.11 13.62
C LEU A 98 13.20 15.06 13.99
N SER A 99 12.53 16.21 14.00
CA SER A 99 11.09 16.30 14.28
C SER A 99 10.27 15.50 13.27
N ARG A 100 9.24 14.82 13.78
CA ARG A 100 8.27 14.01 13.01
C ARG A 100 7.49 14.82 11.97
N ASP A 101 7.32 16.11 12.18
CA ASP A 101 6.51 16.97 11.30
C ASP A 101 7.01 16.96 9.85
N PHE A 102 8.34 16.90 9.67
CA PHE A 102 8.92 16.89 8.33
C PHE A 102 8.63 15.58 7.58
N TYR A 103 8.63 14.44 8.27
CA TYR A 103 8.20 13.17 7.69
C TYR A 103 6.74 13.22 7.23
N LEU A 104 5.82 13.74 8.07
CA LEU A 104 4.41 13.88 7.73
C LEU A 104 4.20 14.78 6.50
N LYS A 105 4.95 15.89 6.40
CA LYS A 105 4.92 16.75 5.22
C LYS A 105 5.41 15.99 3.97
N ALA A 106 6.52 15.27 4.06
CA ALA A 106 7.16 14.60 2.93
C ALA A 106 6.44 13.32 2.44
N VAL A 107 5.65 12.66 3.30
CA VAL A 107 4.88 11.46 2.92
C VAL A 107 3.53 11.80 2.27
N GLU A 108 2.98 13.00 2.51
CA GLU A 108 1.69 13.43 1.94
C GLU A 108 1.80 14.50 0.85
N ARG A 109 2.87 15.30 0.84
CA ARG A 109 3.01 16.47 -0.05
C ARG A 109 4.35 16.49 -0.77
N VAL A 110 4.44 17.34 -1.79
CA VAL A 110 5.72 17.70 -2.41
C VAL A 110 6.41 18.72 -1.53
N VAL A 111 7.66 18.47 -1.18
CA VAL A 111 8.52 19.40 -0.45
C VAL A 111 9.48 20.05 -1.44
N ASP A 112 9.54 21.37 -1.44
CA ASP A 112 10.50 22.11 -2.26
C ASP A 112 11.92 21.92 -1.70
N PRO A 113 12.91 21.50 -2.51
CA PRO A 113 14.29 21.35 -2.07
C PRO A 113 14.92 22.64 -1.51
N ARG A 114 14.38 23.82 -1.82
CA ARG A 114 14.88 25.08 -1.25
C ARG A 114 14.51 25.25 0.21
N ASP A 115 13.39 24.66 0.63
CA ASP A 115 12.88 24.77 2.01
C ASP A 115 13.74 23.98 3.02
N VAL A 116 14.50 22.97 2.56
CA VAL A 116 15.21 22.07 3.47
C VAL A 116 16.53 22.64 3.98
N LYS A 117 17.07 23.68 3.33
CA LYS A 117 18.35 24.31 3.76
C LYS A 117 18.24 24.94 5.15
N LEU A 118 17.10 25.54 5.47
CA LEU A 118 16.85 26.13 6.79
C LEU A 118 16.86 25.05 7.86
N ILE A 119 16.21 23.91 7.60
CA ILE A 119 16.17 22.76 8.53
C ILE A 119 17.59 22.25 8.81
N VAL A 120 18.40 22.11 7.76
CA VAL A 120 19.81 21.66 7.90
C VAL A 120 20.60 22.61 8.79
N GLN A 121 20.50 23.93 8.55
CA GLN A 121 21.24 24.94 9.31
C GLN A 121 20.78 25.01 10.77
N GLU A 122 19.47 25.06 11.01
CA GLU A 122 18.90 25.15 12.36
C GLU A 122 19.18 23.91 13.21
N LYS A 123 19.27 22.74 12.59
CA LYS A 123 19.45 21.45 13.28
C LYS A 123 20.88 20.95 13.27
N GLY A 124 21.81 21.68 12.65
CA GLY A 124 23.21 21.28 12.56
C GLY A 124 23.42 19.97 11.79
N VAL A 125 22.59 19.70 10.77
CA VAL A 125 22.70 18.47 9.97
C VAL A 125 23.88 18.61 9.01
N LEU A 126 24.80 17.65 9.04
CA LEU A 126 25.88 17.52 8.06
C LEU A 126 25.35 16.79 6.84
N TRP A 127 25.62 17.26 5.63
CA TRP A 127 25.08 16.62 4.43
C TRP A 127 25.95 16.85 3.20
N GLU A 128 25.80 15.96 2.22
CA GLU A 128 26.39 16.10 0.89
C GLU A 128 25.48 15.46 -0.17
N GLY A 129 25.49 16.04 -1.38
CA GLY A 129 24.81 15.49 -2.55
C GLY A 129 23.74 16.43 -3.10
N SER A 130 22.66 15.85 -3.61
CA SER A 130 21.57 16.61 -4.23
C SER A 130 20.53 17.10 -3.22
N GLU A 131 20.16 18.39 -3.29
CA GLU A 131 19.07 18.97 -2.48
C GLU A 131 17.74 18.21 -2.62
N ARG A 132 17.48 17.63 -3.80
CA ARG A 132 16.26 16.84 -4.04
C ARG A 132 16.25 15.53 -3.27
N ALA A 133 17.40 14.86 -3.16
CA ALA A 133 17.53 13.63 -2.38
C ALA A 133 17.64 13.93 -0.89
N LEU A 134 18.19 15.08 -0.52
CA LEU A 134 18.23 15.55 0.85
C LEU A 134 16.82 15.62 1.47
N VAL A 135 15.80 16.00 0.69
CA VAL A 135 14.39 15.93 1.14
C VAL A 135 14.05 14.54 1.68
N GLY A 136 14.38 13.46 0.96
CA GLY A 136 14.03 12.13 1.43
C GLY A 136 14.93 11.64 2.56
N ALA A 137 16.22 11.96 2.52
CA ALA A 137 17.16 11.66 3.60
C ALA A 137 16.68 12.27 4.93
N LEU A 138 16.31 13.55 4.92
CA LEU A 138 15.72 14.24 6.06
C LEU A 138 14.37 13.63 6.46
N ALA A 139 13.52 13.25 5.50
CA ALA A 139 12.23 12.64 5.80
C ALA A 139 12.37 11.29 6.53
N SER A 140 13.32 10.44 6.12
CA SER A 140 13.60 9.19 6.85
C SER A 140 14.19 9.45 8.25
N MET A 141 15.04 10.46 8.37
CA MET A 141 15.65 10.93 9.63
C MET A 141 14.66 11.64 10.56
N SER A 142 13.46 11.94 10.05
CA SER A 142 12.33 12.49 10.81
C SER A 142 11.31 11.44 11.23
N THR A 143 11.56 10.15 11.02
CA THR A 143 10.59 9.11 11.44
C THR A 143 10.67 8.83 12.93
N THR A 144 9.58 8.31 13.48
CA THR A 144 9.54 7.69 14.82
C THR A 144 9.28 6.19 14.70
N LEU A 145 9.49 5.43 15.79
CA LEU A 145 9.26 3.98 15.78
C LEU A 145 7.80 3.60 15.49
N SER A 146 6.84 4.47 15.85
CA SER A 146 5.42 4.26 15.54
C SER A 146 5.10 4.46 14.06
N ASP A 147 5.91 5.23 13.33
CA ASP A 147 5.77 5.41 11.88
C ASP A 147 6.25 4.18 11.10
N VAL A 148 7.19 3.41 11.67
CA VAL A 148 7.81 2.23 11.05
C VAL A 148 7.53 0.92 11.81
N PRO A 149 6.25 0.54 12.03
CA PRO A 149 5.88 -0.57 12.91
C PRO A 149 6.11 -1.95 12.30
N ASN A 150 6.49 -2.01 11.02
CA ASN A 150 6.58 -3.23 10.23
C ASN A 150 8.01 -3.51 9.81
N PHE A 151 8.27 -4.68 9.26
CA PHE A 151 9.60 -5.11 8.83
C PHE A 151 9.61 -5.59 7.39
N GLU A 152 10.72 -5.35 6.69
CA GLU A 152 11.03 -5.95 5.39
C GLU A 152 12.45 -6.50 5.43
N MET A 153 12.61 -7.80 5.22
CA MET A 153 13.92 -8.42 5.00
C MET A 153 14.23 -8.38 3.52
N LEU A 154 15.29 -7.67 3.14
CA LEU A 154 15.81 -7.65 1.78
C LEU A 154 17.07 -8.52 1.71
N ALA A 155 17.06 -9.48 0.82
CA ALA A 155 18.23 -10.29 0.46
C ALA A 155 18.79 -9.78 -0.87
N TYR A 156 20.11 -9.72 -1.00
CA TYR A 156 20.80 -9.18 -2.17
C TYR A 156 21.55 -10.28 -2.93
N ARG A 157 21.62 -10.14 -4.25
CA ARG A 157 22.38 -11.04 -5.12
C ARG A 157 23.87 -10.87 -4.90
N ASP A 158 24.62 -11.88 -5.29
CA ASP A 158 26.06 -11.72 -5.52
C ASP A 158 26.30 -10.66 -6.61
N PRO A 159 27.23 -9.70 -6.42
CA PRO A 159 27.57 -8.70 -7.44
C PRO A 159 27.98 -9.31 -8.79
N ASP A 160 28.56 -10.52 -8.78
CA ASP A 160 28.97 -11.24 -9.98
C ASP A 160 27.82 -12.07 -10.60
N ALA A 161 26.66 -12.13 -9.93
CA ALA A 161 25.50 -12.83 -10.45
C ALA A 161 24.91 -12.10 -11.67
N SER A 162 24.89 -12.80 -12.80
CA SER A 162 24.32 -12.30 -14.05
C SER A 162 23.06 -13.09 -14.45
N GLY A 163 22.32 -12.55 -15.43
CA GLY A 163 21.12 -13.17 -15.95
C GLY A 163 19.92 -13.14 -15.01
N ARG A 164 18.93 -13.97 -15.31
CA ARG A 164 17.63 -14.01 -14.62
C ARG A 164 17.79 -14.51 -13.19
N ARG A 165 17.20 -13.80 -12.23
CA ARG A 165 17.12 -14.23 -10.82
C ARG A 165 16.52 -15.63 -10.70
N LYS A 166 17.23 -16.50 -9.99
CA LYS A 166 16.77 -17.81 -9.55
C LYS A 166 16.19 -17.66 -8.15
N CYS A 167 14.88 -17.44 -8.09
CA CYS A 167 14.13 -17.31 -6.85
C CYS A 167 13.14 -18.47 -6.81
N TYR A 168 13.57 -19.58 -6.21
CA TYR A 168 12.81 -20.82 -6.14
C TYR A 168 12.30 -21.05 -4.73
N PHE A 169 11.16 -21.71 -4.61
CA PHE A 169 10.48 -21.91 -3.34
C PHE A 169 10.38 -23.40 -3.03
N HIS A 170 10.72 -23.75 -1.79
CA HIS A 170 10.40 -25.06 -1.27
C HIS A 170 8.86 -25.26 -1.31
N PRO A 171 8.34 -26.47 -1.59
CA PRO A 171 6.89 -26.71 -1.68
C PRO A 171 6.08 -26.30 -0.43
N LEU A 172 6.72 -26.24 0.74
CA LEU A 172 6.11 -25.80 1.99
C LEU A 172 5.95 -24.28 2.12
N PHE A 173 6.55 -23.49 1.21
CA PHE A 173 6.59 -22.03 1.32
C PHE A 173 5.18 -21.43 1.37
N GLU A 174 4.32 -21.76 0.41
CA GLU A 174 2.97 -21.19 0.31
C GLU A 174 2.11 -21.61 1.52
N MET A 175 2.18 -22.88 1.93
CA MET A 175 1.44 -23.37 3.10
C MET A 175 1.85 -22.62 4.38
N LEU A 176 3.15 -22.41 4.58
CA LEU A 176 3.65 -21.70 5.76
C LEU A 176 3.36 -20.20 5.68
N HIS A 177 3.52 -19.59 4.51
CA HIS A 177 3.15 -18.19 4.27
C HIS A 177 1.69 -17.93 4.66
N ASP A 178 0.76 -18.80 4.25
CA ASP A 178 -0.66 -18.69 4.58
C ASP A 178 -0.93 -18.83 6.09
N HIS A 179 -0.24 -19.76 6.77
CA HIS A 179 -0.37 -19.94 8.22
C HIS A 179 0.26 -18.82 9.04
N LEU A 180 1.32 -18.19 8.51
CA LEU A 180 2.00 -17.08 9.16
C LEU A 180 1.28 -15.76 8.96
N TYR A 181 0.21 -15.69 8.16
CA TYR A 181 -0.60 -14.48 8.06
C TYR A 181 -1.29 -14.18 9.41
N PRO A 182 -1.25 -12.93 9.94
CA PRO A 182 -0.69 -11.70 9.35
C PRO A 182 0.74 -11.33 9.81
N LEU A 183 1.43 -12.24 10.50
CA LEU A 183 2.83 -12.05 10.94
C LEU A 183 3.78 -11.87 9.74
N VAL A 184 3.49 -12.55 8.64
CA VAL A 184 4.05 -12.34 7.29
C VAL A 184 2.91 -12.04 6.32
N HIS A 185 3.13 -11.18 5.34
CA HIS A 185 2.09 -10.73 4.40
C HIS A 185 2.70 -10.19 3.12
N GLU A 186 1.88 -10.10 2.07
CA GLU A 186 2.27 -9.63 0.74
C GLU A 186 3.62 -10.21 0.28
N SER A 187 3.83 -11.48 0.65
CA SER A 187 5.08 -12.21 0.49
C SER A 187 4.88 -13.49 -0.32
N SER A 188 3.86 -13.50 -1.19
CA SER A 188 3.67 -14.59 -2.15
C SER A 188 4.84 -14.66 -3.13
N GLY A 189 5.16 -15.87 -3.61
CA GLY A 189 6.31 -16.10 -4.47
C GLY A 189 6.47 -15.12 -5.66
N PRO A 190 5.39 -14.79 -6.41
CA PRO A 190 5.45 -13.84 -7.53
C PRO A 190 5.77 -12.39 -7.17
N ILE A 191 5.64 -12.00 -5.89
CA ILE A 191 5.76 -10.62 -5.42
C ILE A 191 7.09 -10.38 -4.73
N ILE A 192 7.61 -11.36 -4.00
CA ILE A 192 8.86 -11.20 -3.25
C ILE A 192 10.09 -11.20 -4.13
N CYS A 193 10.06 -11.80 -5.32
CA CYS A 193 11.18 -11.80 -6.25
C CYS A 193 11.04 -10.66 -7.27
N PRO A 194 11.83 -9.58 -7.19
CA PRO A 194 11.78 -8.49 -8.15
C PRO A 194 12.19 -8.95 -9.55
N ARG A 195 11.64 -8.28 -10.57
CA ARG A 195 11.88 -8.61 -11.99
C ARG A 195 12.90 -7.70 -12.68
N GLY A 196 13.31 -6.58 -12.05
CA GLY A 196 14.20 -5.58 -12.65
C GLY A 196 15.66 -6.04 -12.73
N ASP A 197 16.60 -5.16 -13.02
CA ASP A 197 18.04 -5.47 -12.96
C ASP A 197 18.68 -5.02 -11.62
N ASP A 198 17.87 -4.74 -10.61
CA ASP A 198 18.31 -4.25 -9.30
C ASP A 198 19.02 -5.34 -8.46
N PRO A 199 19.80 -5.00 -7.42
CA PRO A 199 20.57 -6.00 -6.67
C PRO A 199 19.71 -6.86 -5.72
N VAL A 200 18.44 -6.54 -5.51
CA VAL A 200 17.59 -7.29 -4.57
C VAL A 200 17.28 -8.66 -5.18
N LEU A 201 17.57 -9.74 -4.45
CA LEU A 201 17.22 -11.10 -4.83
C LEU A 201 15.76 -11.42 -4.46
N TYR A 202 15.36 -11.11 -3.22
CA TYR A 202 13.98 -11.18 -2.76
C TYR A 202 13.74 -10.26 -1.56
N GLY A 203 12.47 -9.92 -1.29
CA GLY A 203 12.04 -9.16 -0.12
C GLY A 203 10.84 -9.79 0.57
N ILE A 204 10.93 -10.07 1.88
CA ILE A 204 9.82 -10.63 2.69
C ILE A 204 9.35 -9.60 3.70
N ARG A 205 8.03 -9.36 3.77
CA ARG A 205 7.41 -8.36 4.64
C ARG A 205 6.62 -9.01 5.77
N GLY A 206 6.74 -8.44 6.97
CA GLY A 206 6.13 -9.00 8.15
C GLY A 206 6.05 -8.01 9.31
N ARG A 207 5.34 -8.42 10.36
CA ARG A 207 5.36 -7.76 11.68
C ARG A 207 6.28 -8.49 12.66
N ASN A 208 6.75 -9.68 12.29
CA ASN A 208 7.56 -10.54 13.14
C ASN A 208 8.80 -11.02 12.39
N THR A 209 9.97 -10.61 12.87
CA THR A 209 11.26 -10.90 12.23
C THR A 209 11.59 -12.40 12.24
N ALA A 210 11.23 -13.14 13.30
CA ALA A 210 11.47 -14.59 13.35
C ALA A 210 10.63 -15.36 12.30
N ALA A 211 9.37 -14.95 12.10
CA ALA A 211 8.51 -15.51 11.06
C ALA A 211 9.05 -15.20 9.66
N ILE A 212 9.50 -13.96 9.43
CA ILE A 212 10.16 -13.53 8.18
C ILE A 212 11.39 -14.40 7.89
N VAL A 213 12.30 -14.56 8.87
CA VAL A 213 13.52 -15.36 8.72
C VAL A 213 13.19 -16.84 8.49
N SER A 214 12.17 -17.37 9.16
CA SER A 214 11.73 -18.75 8.98
C SER A 214 11.22 -19.00 7.56
N LEU A 215 10.45 -18.06 7.00
CA LEU A 215 10.00 -18.16 5.62
C LEU A 215 11.14 -17.96 4.61
N ALA A 216 12.10 -17.08 4.89
CA ALA A 216 13.28 -16.87 4.04
C ALA A 216 14.11 -18.15 3.85
N LYS A 217 14.19 -19.01 4.87
CA LYS A 217 14.90 -20.32 4.79
C LYS A 217 14.26 -21.29 3.81
N LEU A 218 13.00 -21.08 3.41
CA LEU A 218 12.30 -21.90 2.42
C LEU A 218 12.53 -21.42 0.98
N ILE A 219 13.33 -20.37 0.77
CA ILE A 219 13.75 -19.91 -0.56
C ILE A 219 15.02 -20.67 -0.94
N VAL A 220 14.91 -21.55 -1.93
CA VAL A 220 15.95 -22.50 -2.36
C VAL A 220 16.63 -22.08 -3.67
N GLY A 221 16.58 -20.78 -3.97
CA GLY A 221 17.17 -20.16 -5.17
C GLY A 221 18.68 -19.92 -5.09
N GLU A 222 19.12 -18.84 -5.74
CA GLU A 222 20.46 -18.27 -5.53
C GLU A 222 20.71 -18.01 -4.03
N ARG A 223 21.95 -18.22 -3.57
CA ARG A 223 22.33 -17.81 -2.21
C ARG A 223 22.53 -16.30 -2.19
N PRO A 224 21.94 -15.58 -1.22
CA PRO A 224 22.19 -14.16 -1.10
C PRO A 224 23.60 -13.88 -0.59
N SER A 225 24.23 -12.82 -1.10
CA SER A 225 25.52 -12.31 -0.60
C SER A 225 25.37 -11.64 0.77
N MET A 226 24.20 -11.06 1.02
CA MET A 226 23.84 -10.33 2.21
C MET A 226 22.33 -10.32 2.36
N ALA A 227 21.85 -10.26 3.60
CA ALA A 227 20.46 -9.91 3.88
C ALA A 227 20.38 -8.93 5.05
N VAL A 228 19.47 -7.97 4.95
CA VAL A 228 19.24 -6.94 5.98
C VAL A 228 17.75 -6.84 6.26
N ILE A 229 17.39 -6.79 7.55
CA ILE A 229 16.03 -6.53 8.01
C ILE A 229 15.90 -5.04 8.27
N PHE A 230 14.92 -4.41 7.64
CA PHE A 230 14.58 -3.01 7.84
C PHE A 230 13.28 -2.89 8.63
N ARG A 231 13.19 -1.93 9.55
CA ARG A 231 11.90 -1.39 10.00
C ARG A 231 11.32 -0.52 8.89
N THR A 232 10.01 -0.50 8.71
CA THR A 232 9.41 0.21 7.58
C THR A 232 7.99 0.72 7.86
N ASN A 233 7.65 1.84 7.25
CA ASN A 233 6.30 2.43 7.22
C ASN A 233 5.41 1.82 6.12
N GLN A 234 5.91 0.76 5.51
CA GLN A 234 5.17 -0.01 4.54
C GLN A 234 3.92 -0.60 5.19
N HIS A 235 2.75 -0.37 4.58
CA HIS A 235 1.46 -0.93 4.96
C HIS A 235 1.08 -0.56 6.41
N SER A 236 1.43 0.67 6.82
CA SER A 236 1.05 1.24 8.10
C SER A 236 0.54 2.66 7.98
N TYR A 237 0.70 3.32 6.83
CA TYR A 237 0.33 4.70 6.67
C TYR A 237 -1.14 4.84 6.27
N ASP A 238 -1.84 5.70 7.01
CA ASP A 238 -3.19 6.15 6.70
C ASP A 238 -3.14 7.68 6.56
N PRO A 239 -3.33 8.22 5.34
CA PRO A 239 -3.16 9.64 5.10
C PRO A 239 -4.27 10.45 5.79
N ARG A 240 -3.94 11.70 6.11
CA ARG A 240 -4.88 12.65 6.70
C ARG A 240 -6.03 12.95 5.74
N GLU A 241 -7.20 13.21 6.31
CA GLU A 241 -8.31 13.79 5.58
C GLU A 241 -7.97 15.23 5.19
N LEU A 242 -8.12 15.55 3.91
CA LEU A 242 -7.80 16.86 3.37
C LEU A 242 -9.07 17.53 2.86
N GLU A 243 -9.33 18.77 3.29
CA GLU A 243 -10.44 19.59 2.75
C GLU A 243 -10.20 19.97 1.30
N GLU A 244 -8.98 20.39 0.98
CA GLU A 244 -8.51 20.67 -0.38
C GLU A 244 -7.31 19.79 -0.71
N MET A 245 -7.21 19.36 -1.98
CA MET A 245 -6.06 18.60 -2.47
C MET A 245 -5.40 19.35 -3.61
N TYR A 246 -4.11 19.62 -3.45
CA TYR A 246 -3.28 20.18 -4.51
C TYR A 246 -2.66 19.07 -5.34
N THR A 247 -2.16 19.45 -6.51
CA THR A 247 -1.46 18.53 -7.40
C THR A 247 -0.28 17.88 -6.67
N TYR A 248 -0.19 16.56 -6.77
CA TYR A 248 0.77 15.68 -6.10
C TYR A 248 0.55 15.45 -4.60
N ASP A 249 -0.60 15.85 -4.05
CA ASP A 249 -0.97 15.42 -2.70
C ASP A 249 -1.37 13.94 -2.67
N PHE A 250 -1.08 13.31 -1.55
CA PHE A 250 -1.61 12.02 -1.15
C PHE A 250 -2.43 12.20 0.12
N GLY A 251 -3.73 11.93 0.05
CA GLY A 251 -4.69 12.33 1.09
C GLY A 251 -5.91 11.42 1.15
N LYS A 252 -6.74 11.62 2.16
CA LYS A 252 -8.04 10.95 2.32
C LYS A 252 -9.20 11.91 2.04
N LYS A 253 -10.27 11.38 1.47
CA LYS A 253 -11.54 12.07 1.21
C LYS A 253 -12.72 11.22 1.67
N ARG A 254 -13.72 11.87 2.27
CA ARG A 254 -15.06 11.29 2.45
C ARG A 254 -15.93 11.64 1.26
N VAL A 255 -16.55 10.64 0.66
CA VAL A 255 -17.41 10.81 -0.52
C VAL A 255 -18.70 10.04 -0.33
N LYS A 256 -19.78 10.61 -0.87
CA LYS A 256 -21.06 9.91 -1.03
C LYS A 256 -21.22 9.57 -2.49
N ILE A 257 -21.58 8.33 -2.77
CA ILE A 257 -21.71 7.80 -4.12
C ILE A 257 -23.09 7.18 -4.28
N THR A 258 -23.77 7.62 -5.33
CA THR A 258 -25.05 7.10 -5.82
C THR A 258 -24.88 6.37 -7.14
N GLU A 259 -25.94 5.72 -7.63
CA GLU A 259 -25.89 4.98 -8.91
C GLU A 259 -25.45 5.83 -10.12
N GLU A 260 -25.78 7.13 -10.13
CA GLU A 260 -25.44 8.04 -11.22
C GLU A 260 -23.96 8.42 -11.24
N GLU A 261 -23.29 8.30 -10.09
CA GLU A 261 -21.89 8.68 -9.91
C GLU A 261 -20.91 7.53 -10.17
N ILE A 262 -21.40 6.32 -10.45
CA ILE A 262 -20.59 5.15 -10.81
C ILE A 262 -20.63 4.97 -12.33
N VAL A 263 -19.58 5.41 -13.01
CA VAL A 263 -19.51 5.40 -14.48
C VAL A 263 -18.38 4.48 -14.96
N GLU A 264 -18.70 3.55 -15.85
CA GLU A 264 -17.69 2.71 -16.52
C GLU A 264 -16.96 3.51 -17.62
N ILE A 265 -15.63 3.50 -17.59
CA ILE A 265 -14.78 4.14 -18.61
C ILE A 265 -13.80 3.09 -19.12
N GLY A 266 -14.17 2.39 -20.19
CA GLY A 266 -13.43 1.22 -20.67
C GLY A 266 -13.42 0.11 -19.62
N GLU A 267 -12.25 -0.21 -19.07
CA GLU A 267 -12.13 -1.19 -17.97
C GLU A 267 -12.01 -0.53 -16.58
N ASP A 268 -11.90 0.80 -16.54
CA ASP A 268 -11.80 1.61 -15.34
C ASP A 268 -13.20 2.04 -14.86
N VAL A 269 -13.28 2.51 -13.62
CA VAL A 269 -14.52 3.01 -13.03
C VAL A 269 -14.28 4.40 -12.45
N LYS A 270 -15.07 5.38 -12.90
CA LYS A 270 -15.14 6.70 -12.31
C LYS A 270 -16.19 6.69 -11.19
N LEU A 271 -15.79 7.17 -10.01
CA LEU A 271 -16.63 7.38 -8.83
C LEU A 271 -16.68 8.87 -8.54
N ASN A 272 -17.77 9.55 -8.92
CA ASN A 272 -17.84 11.02 -8.90
C ASN A 272 -16.60 11.61 -9.62
N ASP A 273 -15.75 12.41 -8.98
CA ASP A 273 -14.54 12.99 -9.60
C ASP A 273 -13.28 12.10 -9.51
N TYR A 274 -13.39 10.89 -8.98
CA TYR A 274 -12.26 10.03 -8.68
C TYR A 274 -12.19 8.83 -9.62
N MET A 275 -10.97 8.44 -10.00
CA MET A 275 -10.73 7.33 -10.92
C MET A 275 -10.26 6.09 -10.17
N LEU A 276 -10.94 4.97 -10.38
CA LEU A 276 -10.48 3.65 -9.99
C LEU A 276 -10.01 2.87 -11.21
N PHE A 277 -8.70 2.63 -11.27
CA PHE A 277 -8.08 1.92 -12.38
C PHE A 277 -8.26 0.40 -12.27
N LYS A 278 -8.37 -0.28 -13.42
CA LYS A 278 -8.54 -1.74 -13.52
C LYS A 278 -7.41 -2.51 -12.85
N GLU A 279 -6.20 -1.96 -12.84
CA GLU A 279 -5.01 -2.56 -12.23
C GLU A 279 -5.20 -2.79 -10.73
N THR A 280 -6.10 -2.04 -10.07
CA THR A 280 -6.43 -2.30 -8.67
C THR A 280 -7.13 -3.65 -8.46
N GLY A 281 -7.77 -4.19 -9.50
CA GLY A 281 -8.63 -5.38 -9.42
C GLY A 281 -9.98 -5.12 -8.74
N LEU A 282 -10.23 -3.89 -8.25
CA LEU A 282 -11.44 -3.52 -7.53
C LEU A 282 -12.59 -3.09 -8.46
N THR A 283 -12.29 -2.72 -9.71
CA THR A 283 -13.31 -2.29 -10.69
C THR A 283 -14.39 -3.36 -10.93
N LYS A 284 -14.01 -4.64 -10.88
CA LYS A 284 -14.96 -5.78 -11.00
C LYS A 284 -16.05 -5.75 -9.93
N LEU A 285 -15.73 -5.32 -8.71
CA LEU A 285 -16.71 -5.21 -7.63
C LEU A 285 -17.71 -4.08 -7.92
N LEU A 286 -17.22 -2.89 -8.28
CA LEU A 286 -18.08 -1.73 -8.57
C LEU A 286 -18.94 -1.94 -9.81
N ARG A 287 -18.41 -2.57 -10.87
CA ARG A 287 -19.19 -2.96 -12.05
C ARG A 287 -20.32 -3.94 -11.70
N ARG A 288 -20.13 -4.79 -10.69
CA ARG A 288 -21.23 -5.62 -10.16
C ARG A 288 -22.27 -4.80 -9.39
N PHE A 289 -21.93 -3.63 -8.87
CA PHE A 289 -22.90 -2.75 -8.21
C PHE A 289 -23.83 -2.08 -9.22
N MET A 290 -23.37 -1.80 -10.44
CA MET A 290 -24.19 -1.21 -11.51
C MET A 290 -25.41 -2.06 -11.92
N ARG A 291 -25.50 -3.32 -11.48
CA ARG A 291 -26.71 -4.17 -11.65
C ARG A 291 -27.84 -3.84 -10.67
N TYR A 292 -27.58 -2.99 -9.68
CA TYR A 292 -28.55 -2.58 -8.69
C TYR A 292 -29.21 -1.27 -9.12
N ASN A 293 -30.53 -1.20 -8.93
CA ASN A 293 -31.32 -0.03 -9.33
C ASN A 293 -31.07 1.19 -8.44
N ARG A 294 -30.67 0.99 -7.18
CA ARG A 294 -30.32 2.07 -6.24
C ARG A 294 -29.07 1.70 -5.49
N ILE A 295 -28.17 2.66 -5.37
CA ILE A 295 -26.87 2.51 -4.71
C ILE A 295 -26.69 3.70 -3.79
N LEU A 296 -26.39 3.45 -2.52
CA LEU A 296 -26.06 4.51 -1.56
C LEU A 296 -24.81 4.06 -0.81
N LEU A 297 -23.69 4.73 -1.08
CA LEU A 297 -22.40 4.42 -0.46
C LEU A 297 -21.83 5.69 0.18
N ASP A 298 -21.67 5.67 1.50
CA ASP A 298 -20.77 6.58 2.21
C ASP A 298 -19.38 5.90 2.26
N MET A 299 -18.36 6.58 1.76
CA MET A 299 -17.03 6.00 1.58
C MET A 299 -15.93 6.92 2.10
N GLU A 300 -14.88 6.33 2.65
CA GLU A 300 -13.56 6.95 2.80
C GLU A 300 -12.66 6.44 1.67
N ILE A 301 -12.07 7.33 0.89
CA ILE A 301 -11.14 6.98 -0.18
C ILE A 301 -9.79 7.64 0.06
N ASN A 302 -8.72 6.88 -0.13
CA ASN A 302 -7.39 7.46 -0.26
C ASN A 302 -7.16 7.81 -1.73
N VAL A 303 -6.58 8.99 -1.94
CA VAL A 303 -6.48 9.63 -3.24
C VAL A 303 -5.04 10.05 -3.49
N ILE A 304 -4.51 9.65 -4.65
CA ILE A 304 -3.32 10.22 -5.24
C ILE A 304 -3.80 11.26 -6.25
N ASN A 305 -3.51 12.53 -6.00
CA ASN A 305 -3.87 13.63 -6.90
C ASN A 305 -2.73 13.91 -7.88
N LYS A 306 -2.94 13.65 -9.17
CA LYS A 306 -2.01 13.99 -10.26
C LYS A 306 -2.64 15.05 -11.17
N PRO A 307 -1.85 15.80 -11.99
CA PRO A 307 -2.34 16.98 -12.72
C PRO A 307 -3.66 16.82 -13.46
N ASN A 308 -4.00 15.62 -13.93
CA ASN A 308 -5.22 15.34 -14.69
C ASN A 308 -6.09 14.22 -14.11
N VAL A 309 -5.69 13.60 -12.98
CA VAL A 309 -6.39 12.43 -12.45
C VAL A 309 -6.26 12.33 -10.94
N LYS A 310 -7.40 12.18 -10.26
CA LYS A 310 -7.51 11.87 -8.83
C LYS A 310 -7.75 10.37 -8.69
N SER A 311 -6.68 9.59 -8.55
CA SER A 311 -6.79 8.13 -8.54
C SER A 311 -7.02 7.58 -7.14
N ILE A 312 -7.98 6.66 -7.01
CA ILE A 312 -8.27 5.96 -5.76
C ILE A 312 -7.22 4.85 -5.56
N SER A 313 -6.52 4.90 -4.44
CA SER A 313 -5.53 3.88 -4.06
C SER A 313 -6.08 2.86 -3.06
N LYS A 314 -7.00 3.29 -2.18
CA LYS A 314 -7.71 2.48 -1.20
C LYS A 314 -9.10 3.04 -0.99
N MET A 315 -10.08 2.19 -0.69
CA MET A 315 -11.42 2.64 -0.30
C MET A 315 -11.96 1.85 0.89
N LYS A 316 -12.76 2.49 1.72
CA LYS A 316 -13.57 1.89 2.79
C LYS A 316 -15.00 2.35 2.62
N ILE A 317 -15.93 1.42 2.45
CA ILE A 317 -17.37 1.69 2.52
C ILE A 317 -17.71 1.73 4.01
N THR A 318 -18.00 2.91 4.55
CA THR A 318 -18.42 3.05 5.95
C THR A 318 -19.88 2.64 6.09
N ARG A 319 -20.73 3.11 5.17
CA ARG A 319 -22.14 2.72 5.06
C ARG A 319 -22.48 2.43 3.63
N GLY A 320 -23.10 1.29 3.34
CA GLY A 320 -23.39 0.91 1.97
C GLY A 320 -24.67 0.10 1.84
N ILE A 321 -25.61 0.56 1.03
CA ILE A 321 -26.85 -0.17 0.73
C ILE A 321 -27.02 -0.25 -0.79
N LEU A 322 -27.18 -1.46 -1.31
CA LEU A 322 -27.51 -1.73 -2.70
C LEU A 322 -28.91 -2.34 -2.77
N VAL A 323 -29.80 -1.76 -3.58
CA VAL A 323 -31.20 -2.20 -3.67
C VAL A 323 -31.56 -2.55 -5.10
N ASN A 324 -32.20 -3.71 -5.24
CA ASN A 324 -32.81 -4.16 -6.47
C ASN A 324 -34.30 -4.42 -6.29
N GLU A 325 -35.10 -3.91 -7.22
CA GLU A 325 -36.52 -4.22 -7.26
C GLU A 325 -36.80 -5.25 -8.35
N ARG A 326 -37.08 -6.50 -7.94
CA ARG A 326 -37.40 -7.56 -8.90
C ARG A 326 -38.90 -7.72 -9.05
N ALA A 327 -39.34 -7.85 -10.30
CA ALA A 327 -40.72 -8.22 -10.58
C ALA A 327 -41.03 -9.61 -9.98
N PRO A 328 -42.20 -9.80 -9.34
CA PRO A 328 -42.58 -11.09 -8.81
C PRO A 328 -42.73 -12.11 -9.95
N ARG A 329 -42.51 -13.39 -9.61
CA ARG A 329 -42.66 -14.51 -10.53
C ARG A 329 -44.08 -15.04 -10.45
N CYS A 330 -44.65 -15.43 -11.59
CA CYS A 330 -45.99 -15.99 -11.67
C CYS A 330 -46.04 -17.35 -10.94
N PRO A 331 -46.99 -17.55 -10.01
CA PRO A 331 -47.11 -18.81 -9.28
C PRO A 331 -47.56 -19.99 -10.17
N ARG A 332 -48.17 -19.71 -11.34
CA ARG A 332 -48.62 -20.75 -12.28
C ARG A 332 -47.54 -21.26 -13.23
N CYS A 333 -46.63 -20.39 -13.69
CA CYS A 333 -45.70 -20.74 -14.78
C CYS A 333 -44.27 -20.20 -14.62
N GLY A 334 -43.97 -19.53 -13.50
CA GLY A 334 -42.64 -18.98 -13.20
C GLY A 334 -42.21 -17.76 -14.02
N ALA A 335 -42.99 -17.32 -15.02
CA ALA A 335 -42.65 -16.14 -15.82
C ALA A 335 -42.79 -14.82 -15.02
N PRO A 336 -41.99 -13.78 -15.33
CA PRO A 336 -42.05 -12.50 -14.63
C PRO A 336 -43.40 -11.79 -14.85
N MET A 337 -43.89 -11.09 -13.82
CA MET A 337 -45.14 -10.34 -13.85
C MET A 337 -44.90 -8.84 -14.01
N VAL A 338 -45.68 -8.18 -14.88
CA VAL A 338 -45.63 -6.74 -15.15
C VAL A 338 -46.71 -5.96 -14.41
N SER A 339 -46.43 -4.70 -14.08
CA SER A 339 -47.42 -3.80 -13.47
C SER A 339 -48.58 -3.51 -14.43
N MET A 340 -49.80 -3.40 -13.90
CA MET A 340 -50.98 -2.98 -14.68
C MET A 340 -51.31 -1.48 -14.55
N GLY A 341 -50.46 -0.71 -13.87
CA GLY A 341 -50.62 0.74 -13.71
C GLY A 341 -49.84 1.26 -12.51
N ARG A 342 -49.76 2.59 -12.36
CA ARG A 342 -49.07 3.22 -11.20
C ARG A 342 -49.93 3.20 -9.93
N ARG A 343 -51.26 3.10 -10.03
CA ARG A 343 -52.22 3.15 -8.91
C ARG A 343 -52.78 1.78 -8.50
N THR A 344 -52.16 0.68 -8.92
CA THR A 344 -52.62 -0.68 -8.57
C THR A 344 -51.44 -1.58 -8.23
N LEU A 345 -51.61 -2.42 -7.20
CA LEU A 345 -50.68 -3.50 -6.86
C LEU A 345 -50.88 -4.74 -7.75
N THR A 346 -51.87 -4.70 -8.64
CA THR A 346 -52.20 -5.80 -9.55
C THR A 346 -51.13 -5.91 -10.64
N ARG A 347 -50.63 -7.13 -10.82
CA ARG A 347 -49.68 -7.48 -11.86
C ARG A 347 -50.21 -8.59 -12.75
N ARG A 348 -49.80 -8.57 -14.01
CA ARG A 348 -50.14 -9.59 -15.01
C ARG A 348 -48.90 -10.37 -15.41
N CYS A 349 -49.00 -11.69 -15.46
CA CYS A 349 -47.96 -12.54 -16.03
C CYS A 349 -47.88 -12.33 -17.55
N LYS A 350 -46.66 -12.08 -18.08
CA LYS A 350 -46.46 -11.93 -19.53
C LYS A 350 -46.77 -13.22 -20.33
N ARG A 351 -46.62 -14.40 -19.72
CA ARG A 351 -46.72 -15.70 -20.41
C ARG A 351 -48.13 -16.28 -20.42
N CYS A 352 -48.76 -16.43 -19.25
CA CYS A 352 -50.08 -17.09 -19.12
C CYS A 352 -51.23 -16.13 -18.79
N GLY A 353 -50.95 -14.82 -18.70
CA GLY A 353 -51.98 -13.82 -18.41
C GLY A 353 -52.50 -13.78 -16.98
N TYR A 354 -52.06 -14.69 -16.08
CA TYR A 354 -52.44 -14.72 -14.67
C TYR A 354 -52.30 -13.33 -14.00
N ARG A 355 -53.32 -12.92 -13.26
CA ARG A 355 -53.38 -11.64 -12.55
C ARG A 355 -53.47 -11.87 -11.06
N ALA A 356 -52.68 -11.14 -10.29
CA ALA A 356 -52.74 -11.13 -8.83
C ALA A 356 -52.18 -9.82 -8.29
N MET A 357 -52.61 -9.44 -7.08
CA MET A 357 -51.88 -8.46 -6.29
C MET A 357 -50.55 -9.04 -5.88
N ALA A 358 -49.46 -8.43 -6.33
CA ALA A 358 -48.12 -8.93 -6.04
C ALA A 358 -47.13 -7.77 -5.92
N LEU A 359 -46.49 -7.68 -4.76
CA LEU A 359 -45.44 -6.71 -4.49
C LEU A 359 -44.15 -7.07 -5.24
N ARG A 360 -43.34 -6.06 -5.55
CA ARG A 360 -41.97 -6.30 -6.01
C ARG A 360 -41.20 -6.95 -4.87
N LYS A 361 -40.32 -7.90 -5.21
CA LYS A 361 -39.35 -8.41 -4.25
C LYS A 361 -38.20 -7.41 -4.18
N LEU A 362 -37.88 -6.97 -2.98
CA LEU A 362 -36.68 -6.17 -2.71
C LEU A 362 -35.52 -7.13 -2.43
N GLU A 363 -34.44 -6.94 -3.16
CA GLU A 363 -33.13 -7.49 -2.86
C GLU A 363 -32.31 -6.35 -2.27
N ILE A 364 -31.95 -6.46 -1.00
CA ILE A 364 -31.13 -5.47 -0.29
C ILE A 364 -29.81 -6.16 0.05
N VAL A 365 -28.70 -5.50 -0.27
CA VAL A 365 -27.36 -5.93 0.12
C VAL A 365 -26.72 -4.82 0.94
N ASP A 366 -26.33 -5.17 2.16
CA ASP A 366 -25.56 -4.32 3.05
C ASP A 366 -24.07 -4.52 2.79
N MET A 367 -23.37 -3.41 2.55
CA MET A 367 -21.94 -3.32 2.28
C MET A 367 -21.24 -2.37 3.27
N SER A 368 -21.87 -2.10 4.41
CA SER A 368 -21.33 -1.23 5.46
C SER A 368 -20.10 -1.85 6.13
N GLU A 369 -19.18 -1.01 6.59
CA GLU A 369 -17.90 -1.39 7.21
C GLU A 369 -17.04 -2.36 6.38
N VAL A 370 -17.01 -2.17 5.06
CA VAL A 370 -16.18 -2.96 4.14
C VAL A 370 -14.97 -2.16 3.68
N GLU A 371 -13.78 -2.62 4.08
CA GLU A 371 -12.51 -2.07 3.60
C GLU A 371 -12.01 -2.86 2.38
N LEU A 372 -11.59 -2.13 1.35
CA LEU A 372 -11.20 -2.69 0.05
C LEU A 372 -9.81 -2.20 -0.32
N PHE A 373 -8.92 -3.17 -0.53
CA PHE A 373 -7.56 -2.95 -0.99
C PHE A 373 -7.38 -3.42 -2.42
N PRO A 374 -6.51 -2.78 -3.21
CA PRO A 374 -6.03 -3.35 -4.44
C PRO A 374 -5.50 -4.78 -4.24
N VAL A 375 -5.54 -5.58 -5.30
CA VAL A 375 -4.92 -6.90 -5.31
C VAL A 375 -3.43 -6.83 -4.98
N GLU A 376 -2.88 -7.94 -4.46
CA GLU A 376 -1.47 -8.04 -4.07
C GLU A 376 -0.54 -7.58 -5.20
N GLY A 377 0.51 -6.83 -4.86
CA GLY A 377 1.45 -6.25 -5.83
C GLY A 377 0.92 -5.02 -6.60
N ARG A 378 -0.35 -4.65 -6.43
CA ARG A 378 -0.96 -3.42 -6.98
C ARG A 378 -1.30 -2.40 -5.90
N LYS A 379 -1.29 -2.83 -4.65
CA LYS A 379 -1.40 -1.97 -3.48
C LYS A 379 -0.18 -1.03 -3.40
N LEU A 380 -0.40 0.20 -2.97
CA LEU A 380 0.71 1.09 -2.67
C LEU A 380 1.49 0.55 -1.47
N HIS A 381 2.81 0.66 -1.52
CA HIS A 381 3.68 0.24 -0.42
C HIS A 381 3.30 0.87 0.92
N LEU A 382 2.78 2.10 0.96
CA LEU A 382 2.41 2.78 2.20
C LEU A 382 1.13 2.23 2.85
N GLU A 383 0.17 1.82 2.02
CA GLU A 383 -1.21 1.71 2.49
C GLU A 383 -1.53 0.36 3.13
N GLY A 384 -2.34 0.43 4.17
CA GLY A 384 -3.26 -0.63 4.58
C GLY A 384 -2.76 -1.52 5.72
N PRO A 385 -3.56 -1.75 6.78
CA PRO A 385 -3.19 -2.66 7.86
C PRO A 385 -3.03 -4.10 7.38
N TYR A 386 -2.22 -4.88 8.10
CA TYR A 386 -2.18 -6.34 7.98
C TYR A 386 -3.36 -7.05 8.64
N ARG A 387 -4.55 -6.44 8.63
CA ARG A 387 -5.75 -7.03 9.23
C ARG A 387 -6.90 -6.91 8.24
N GLY A 388 -7.21 -8.01 7.55
CA GLY A 388 -8.49 -8.19 6.88
C GLY A 388 -8.36 -8.69 5.45
N THR A 389 -8.15 -9.99 5.31
CA THR A 389 -8.31 -10.73 4.06
C THR A 389 -9.70 -10.48 3.43
N ILE A 390 -9.72 -10.41 2.10
CA ILE A 390 -10.91 -10.54 1.24
C ILE A 390 -11.76 -11.79 1.59
N GLU A 391 -11.24 -12.74 2.38
CA GLU A 391 -11.99 -13.89 2.88
C GLU A 391 -13.22 -13.54 3.72
N LYS A 392 -13.25 -12.39 4.41
CA LYS A 392 -14.51 -11.94 5.03
C LYS A 392 -15.59 -11.67 3.97
N MET A 393 -15.23 -11.16 2.78
CA MET A 393 -16.19 -10.99 1.68
C MET A 393 -16.63 -12.31 1.04
N ARG A 394 -15.83 -13.39 1.10
CA ARG A 394 -16.27 -14.72 0.63
C ARG A 394 -17.43 -15.29 1.46
N ARG A 395 -17.58 -14.90 2.73
CA ARG A 395 -18.74 -15.27 3.56
C ARG A 395 -20.04 -14.53 3.19
N PHE A 396 -19.96 -13.36 2.55
CA PHE A 396 -21.13 -12.55 2.18
C PHE A 396 -21.64 -12.78 0.75
N LEU A 397 -20.93 -13.59 -0.05
CA LEU A 397 -21.44 -14.05 -1.33
C LEU A 397 -22.30 -15.30 -1.09
N CYS A 398 -23.63 -15.16 -0.94
CA CYS A 398 -24.60 -16.29 -0.98
C CYS A 398 -24.18 -17.12 -2.23
N LYS A 399 -23.58 -18.29 -1.99
CA LYS A 399 -23.23 -19.24 -3.05
C LYS A 399 -24.56 -19.60 -3.69
N ARG A 400 -24.78 -19.11 -4.92
CA ARG A 400 -25.92 -19.53 -5.73
C ARG A 400 -25.89 -21.06 -5.76
N LEU A 401 -26.85 -21.72 -5.11
CA LEU A 401 -27.49 -22.98 -5.54
C LEU A 401 -28.41 -23.65 -4.49
N GLU A 402 -28.70 -23.07 -3.33
CA GLU A 402 -29.68 -23.68 -2.40
C GLU A 402 -31.05 -22.96 -2.39
N PRO A 403 -32.17 -23.68 -2.61
CA PRO A 403 -33.52 -23.15 -2.38
C PRO A 403 -33.71 -22.92 -0.88
N GLY A 404 -33.70 -21.64 -0.45
CA GLY A 404 -33.84 -21.30 0.97
C GLY A 404 -33.05 -20.08 1.48
N CYS A 405 -32.42 -19.26 0.62
CA CYS A 405 -31.80 -17.96 1.01
C CYS A 405 -32.93 -16.97 1.42
N ALA A 406 -33.61 -17.24 2.55
CA ALA A 406 -34.42 -16.33 3.33
C ALA A 406 -33.49 -15.63 4.32
N VAL A 407 -33.21 -14.36 4.08
CA VAL A 407 -32.24 -13.58 4.87
C VAL A 407 -32.90 -13.20 6.20
N ALA A 408 -32.53 -13.93 7.26
CA ALA A 408 -32.71 -13.48 8.63
C ALA A 408 -31.50 -12.61 9.03
N TYR A 409 -31.79 -11.48 9.68
CA TYR A 409 -30.82 -10.51 10.17
C TYR A 409 -29.93 -11.13 11.26
N GLY A 410 -28.61 -11.04 11.10
CA GLY A 410 -27.67 -11.19 12.20
C GLY A 410 -27.36 -9.82 12.77
N PHE A 411 -27.97 -9.46 13.89
CA PHE A 411 -27.55 -8.31 14.69
C PHE A 411 -26.13 -8.56 15.21
N ALA A 412 -25.22 -7.63 14.95
CA ALA A 412 -23.97 -7.56 15.69
C ALA A 412 -24.32 -7.18 17.13
N HIS A 413 -24.31 -8.16 18.04
CA HIS A 413 -24.24 -7.89 19.46
C HIS A 413 -22.90 -7.21 19.75
N HIS A 414 -22.94 -5.92 20.07
CA HIS A 414 -21.92 -5.29 20.89
C HIS A 414 -22.00 -5.93 22.28
N GLY A 415 -20.93 -6.61 22.69
CA GLY A 415 -20.77 -7.12 24.04
C GLY A 415 -19.93 -6.15 24.87
N LEU A 416 -20.55 -5.71 25.98
CA LEU A 416 -20.03 -5.26 27.29
C LEU A 416 -18.72 -4.49 27.37
#